data_AF-A0A100XZQ8-F1
#
_entry.id   AF-A0A100XZQ8-F1
#
_cell.length_a   1.000
_cell.length_b   1.000
_cell.length_c   1.000
_cell.angle_alpha   90.00
_cell.angle_beta   90.00
_cell.angle_gamma   90.00
#
_symmetry.space_group_name_H-M   'P 1'
#
loop_
_entity.id
_entity.type
_entity.pdbx_description
1 polymer ?
#
loop_
_entity_poly.entity_id
_entity_poly.type
_entity_poly.pdbx_seq_one_letter_code
_entity_poly.pdbx_strand_id
1 'polypeptide(L)'
;MRRVEIIVSFILIILITMSGGCINAPQGEKTESPVIETAHEGVDEHISENTSPREGAKATFPAGTFKPKRPDWFSYSPKDSVSEVVSRISEKYNVTESPVDIPLPPRSLSSFTGAADGIEFGLFAYPNSTAVEEAMNGVVGFLIENGFQQGDGTFWERGNETYTAFYTYERYFYVLFVARTAGGDSEERAMRLSEFTWSIITIGPSPGKVLGLFLPVKVAEGNWSEERGLRFSGYLDALEGTVEGTNVSAVFLVYRPREGREVYLQLKEAFLRNSWVEEEYINTNTRDPAGHLVVSDYFEANGSGVYIELADVAGMERLTLLFGDESEIKETVRELWEWDDPTASLLAEGNGLPRGTFRPASGRSVEPEMVISMVLDDLRKDFNITTDFVDIPEVPAAAWYSGRTDDVEFMLLVYPNATAYLTALDELTEKLLAEGWERTDDGREPYARTFAWDADMITVFAQYRYNHYLAIVVKKPRYSTSDFFWHVVGTGGASPGELLSFGKLRNDVRPWNWTAGEGLEFDGYIYKLEGNVSSGGARAAVLFYPYGLGREVYLQLKKAFLEMGWVERDYVELPSHDERRRLAANDLFEKSGKAVYIEVSTYGDMDVLILLYGDKSSVKISARAMWE
;
A
#
# COMPACT_ATOMS: atom_id res chain seq x y z
N MET A 1 -11.09 -16.95 51.86
CA MET A 1 -11.17 -15.56 52.38
C MET A 1 -10.24 -14.72 51.51
N ARG A 2 -10.77 -14.04 50.48
CA ARG A 2 -11.04 -12.57 50.37
C ARG A 2 -9.72 -11.76 50.21
N ARG A 3 -9.44 -10.93 49.19
CA ARG A 3 -10.23 -10.17 48.19
C ARG A 3 -9.27 -9.54 47.14
N VAL A 4 -9.76 -9.42 45.88
CA VAL A 4 -9.79 -8.24 44.95
C VAL A 4 -8.45 -7.55 44.56
N GLU A 5 -7.95 -7.57 43.32
CA GLU A 5 -8.34 -6.88 42.05
C GLU A 5 -7.77 -5.43 41.89
N ILE A 6 -7.26 -5.14 40.67
CA ILE A 6 -7.35 -3.86 39.91
C ILE A 6 -6.17 -2.83 39.91
N ILE A 7 -5.46 -2.78 38.75
CA ILE A 7 -5.27 -1.63 37.80
C ILE A 7 -4.15 -0.55 37.97
N VAL A 8 -3.34 -0.46 36.87
CA VAL A 8 -2.83 0.73 36.13
C VAL A 8 -1.47 1.39 36.44
N SER A 9 -0.58 1.22 35.45
CA SER A 9 0.13 2.19 34.59
C SER A 9 0.30 3.67 35.00
N PHE A 10 1.33 4.27 34.39
CA PHE A 10 1.69 5.69 34.32
C PHE A 10 2.43 6.30 35.51
N ILE A 11 3.72 6.58 35.31
CA ILE A 11 4.37 7.89 35.53
C ILE A 11 5.79 7.76 34.93
N LEU A 12 5.94 8.19 33.67
CA LEU A 12 7.25 8.53 33.09
C LEU A 12 7.30 10.06 33.08
N ILE A 13 7.93 10.63 34.11
CA ILE A 13 8.17 12.07 34.22
C ILE A 13 9.24 12.44 33.20
N ILE A 14 8.84 13.25 32.22
CA ILE A 14 9.72 14.05 31.37
C ILE A 14 10.28 15.18 32.24
N LEU A 15 11.60 15.18 32.45
CA LEU A 15 12.35 16.29 33.04
C LEU A 15 13.48 16.65 32.06
N ILE A 16 13.16 17.51 31.09
CA ILE A 16 14.15 18.19 30.26
C ILE A 16 14.65 19.39 31.07
N THR A 17 15.78 19.22 31.74
CA THR A 17 16.55 20.34 32.31
C THR A 17 17.36 21.01 31.22
N MET A 18 17.12 22.32 31.06
CA MET A 18 17.96 23.23 30.30
C MET A 18 19.35 23.35 30.93
N SER A 19 20.39 23.37 30.09
CA SER A 19 21.58 24.19 30.34
C SER A 19 22.27 24.51 29.02
N GLY A 20 22.16 25.77 28.61
CA GLY A 20 23.06 26.37 27.62
C GLY A 20 24.44 26.63 28.23
N GLY A 21 25.43 26.75 27.34
CA GLY A 21 26.78 27.18 27.69
C GLY A 21 27.68 27.13 26.46
N CYS A 22 27.88 28.29 25.83
CA CYS A 22 28.93 28.54 24.84
C CYS A 22 30.33 28.24 25.43
N ILE A 23 31.32 27.96 24.56
CA ILE A 23 32.64 28.64 24.50
C ILE A 23 33.64 27.90 23.57
N ASN A 24 34.14 28.67 22.59
CA ASN A 24 35.43 28.66 21.88
C ASN A 24 35.83 27.60 20.83
N ALA A 25 36.10 28.15 19.64
CA ALA A 25 37.03 27.67 18.63
C ALA A 25 38.49 27.64 19.14
N PRO A 26 39.36 26.90 18.43
CA PRO A 26 40.58 27.54 17.93
C PRO A 26 40.88 27.26 16.46
N GLN A 27 41.55 28.23 15.84
CA GLN A 27 42.20 28.15 14.54
C GLN A 27 43.50 27.35 14.62
N GLY A 28 43.76 26.59 13.56
CA GLY A 28 45.06 26.54 12.87
C GLY A 28 46.10 25.56 13.39
N GLU A 29 46.31 24.46 12.66
CA GLU A 29 47.67 23.97 12.41
C GLU A 29 47.75 23.21 11.08
N LYS A 30 48.68 23.68 10.24
CA LYS A 30 49.13 23.02 9.01
C LYS A 30 49.87 21.76 9.42
N THR A 31 49.57 20.62 8.79
CA THR A 31 50.54 19.54 8.73
C THR A 31 50.51 18.88 7.36
N GLU A 32 51.73 18.68 6.88
CA GLU A 32 52.13 18.35 5.52
C GLU A 32 51.78 16.92 5.12
N SER A 33 51.52 16.74 3.82
CA SER A 33 51.46 15.44 3.16
C SER A 33 52.75 14.63 3.35
N PRO A 34 52.69 13.30 3.43
CA PRO A 34 53.75 12.46 2.90
C PRO A 34 53.37 12.00 1.49
N VAL A 35 54.23 12.40 0.56
CA VAL A 35 54.47 11.73 -0.72
C VAL A 35 54.98 10.32 -0.43
N ILE A 36 54.34 9.30 -1.02
CA ILE A 36 54.99 8.01 -1.28
C ILE A 36 54.76 7.69 -2.75
N GLU A 37 55.83 7.82 -3.53
CA GLU A 37 55.96 7.34 -4.89
C GLU A 37 56.06 5.80 -4.92
N THR A 38 55.14 5.21 -5.69
CA THR A 38 55.29 4.07 -6.62
C THR A 38 56.09 2.81 -6.21
N ALA A 39 55.39 1.67 -6.23
CA ALA A 39 55.86 0.47 -6.90
C ALA A 39 54.68 -0.25 -7.58
N HIS A 40 54.81 -0.46 -8.89
CA HIS A 40 53.88 -1.20 -9.75
C HIS A 40 53.99 -2.71 -9.56
N GLU A 41 52.83 -3.38 -9.49
CA GLU A 41 52.50 -4.71 -10.02
C GLU A 41 50.97 -4.81 -9.82
N GLY A 42 50.09 -4.76 -10.82
CA GLY A 42 50.18 -5.32 -12.15
C GLY A 42 49.21 -6.49 -12.30
N VAL A 43 47.92 -6.31 -11.98
CA VAL A 43 46.82 -7.15 -12.48
C VAL A 43 45.61 -6.25 -12.74
N ASP A 44 45.55 -5.71 -13.96
CA ASP A 44 44.32 -5.20 -14.55
C ASP A 44 43.35 -6.37 -14.72
N GLU A 45 42.47 -6.60 -13.74
CA GLU A 45 41.16 -7.18 -14.05
C GLU A 45 40.24 -6.03 -14.50
N HIS A 46 40.46 -5.58 -15.73
CA HIS A 46 39.43 -4.96 -16.53
C HIS A 46 38.28 -5.98 -16.67
N ILE A 47 37.34 -5.97 -15.74
CA ILE A 47 35.98 -6.44 -16.03
C ILE A 47 35.42 -5.39 -16.99
N SER A 48 35.62 -5.66 -18.28
CA SER A 48 34.93 -5.00 -19.37
C SER A 48 33.44 -5.27 -19.17
N GLU A 49 32.73 -4.32 -18.55
CA GLU A 49 31.27 -4.19 -18.70
C GLU A 49 30.97 -3.71 -20.12
N ASN A 50 31.25 -4.57 -21.11
CA ASN A 50 30.74 -4.44 -22.45
C ASN A 50 29.31 -5.02 -22.45
N THR A 51 28.33 -4.22 -22.06
CA THR A 51 26.94 -4.38 -22.53
C THR A 51 26.79 -3.63 -23.85
N SER A 52 27.54 -4.08 -24.85
CA SER A 52 27.06 -3.96 -26.23
C SER A 52 26.02 -5.06 -26.43
N PRO A 53 24.94 -4.84 -27.21
CA PRO A 53 24.03 -5.93 -27.57
C PRO A 53 24.87 -7.07 -28.16
N ARG A 54 24.76 -8.28 -27.62
CA ARG A 54 25.22 -9.47 -28.34
C ARG A 54 24.33 -9.61 -29.57
N GLU A 55 24.68 -8.94 -30.66
CA GLU A 55 24.16 -9.26 -31.98
C GLU A 55 24.44 -10.76 -32.23
N GLY A 56 23.37 -11.57 -32.21
CA GLY A 56 23.39 -12.97 -32.64
C GLY A 56 22.87 -14.02 -31.65
N ALA A 57 22.52 -13.68 -30.41
CA ALA A 57 21.83 -14.64 -29.53
C ALA A 57 20.33 -14.59 -29.82
N LYS A 58 19.77 -15.66 -30.42
CA LYS A 58 18.32 -15.82 -30.55
C LYS A 58 17.73 -15.88 -29.14
N ALA A 59 16.84 -14.95 -28.81
CA ALA A 59 16.19 -14.95 -27.49
C ALA A 59 15.46 -16.27 -27.25
N THR A 60 15.54 -16.77 -26.03
CA THR A 60 14.88 -18.00 -25.60
C THR A 60 13.71 -17.67 -24.68
N PHE A 61 12.68 -18.51 -24.66
CA PHE A 61 11.63 -18.33 -23.67
C PHE A 61 12.16 -18.75 -22.29
N PRO A 62 11.94 -17.97 -21.21
CA PRO A 62 12.42 -18.34 -19.89
C PRO A 62 11.75 -19.62 -19.39
N ALA A 63 12.48 -20.41 -18.59
CA ALA A 63 11.96 -21.60 -17.94
C ALA A 63 12.40 -21.62 -16.47
N GLY A 64 11.51 -22.03 -15.57
CA GLY A 64 11.77 -22.05 -14.15
C GLY A 64 10.52 -22.14 -13.30
N THR A 65 10.72 -22.22 -11.99
CA THR A 65 9.65 -22.10 -11.00
C THR A 65 9.74 -20.75 -10.32
N PHE A 66 8.71 -19.94 -10.52
CA PHE A 66 8.57 -18.60 -9.98
C PHE A 66 7.67 -18.66 -8.76
N LYS A 67 8.17 -18.16 -7.64
CA LYS A 67 7.48 -18.23 -6.36
C LYS A 67 7.98 -17.13 -5.43
N PRO A 68 7.15 -16.66 -4.50
CA PRO A 68 7.66 -15.80 -3.45
C PRO A 68 8.78 -16.53 -2.69
N LYS A 69 9.80 -15.78 -2.26
CA LYS A 69 10.78 -16.22 -1.28
C LYS A 69 10.00 -16.70 -0.05
N ARG A 70 10.55 -17.71 0.65
CA ARG A 70 9.90 -18.21 1.87
C ARG A 70 9.72 -17.00 2.80
N PRO A 71 8.50 -16.73 3.30
CA PRO A 71 8.28 -15.57 4.14
C PRO A 71 9.22 -15.68 5.34
N ASP A 72 10.01 -14.64 5.57
CA ASP A 72 10.64 -14.41 6.87
C ASP A 72 9.52 -14.13 7.86
N TRP A 73 8.89 -15.21 8.35
CA TRP A 73 8.11 -15.40 9.59
C TRP A 73 7.19 -14.30 10.16
N PHE A 74 6.88 -13.19 9.47
CA PHE A 74 6.25 -12.01 10.08
C PHE A 74 5.03 -11.38 9.38
N SER A 75 4.54 -11.86 8.24
CA SER A 75 3.41 -11.15 7.60
C SER A 75 2.03 -11.60 8.10
N TYR A 76 1.69 -12.90 8.04
CA TYR A 76 0.34 -13.40 8.38
C TYR A 76 0.37 -14.82 8.95
N SER A 77 -0.33 -15.04 10.07
CA SER A 77 -0.41 -16.34 10.75
C SER A 77 -1.69 -17.09 10.33
N PRO A 78 -1.61 -18.37 9.90
CA PRO A 78 -2.79 -19.17 9.59
C PRO A 78 -3.65 -19.49 10.83
N LYS A 79 -3.13 -19.26 12.05
CA LYS A 79 -3.94 -19.37 13.26
C LYS A 79 -4.90 -18.19 13.39
N ASP A 80 -4.54 -17.03 12.85
CA ASP A 80 -5.33 -15.81 13.00
C ASP A 80 -6.58 -15.87 12.11
N SER A 81 -6.46 -16.46 10.92
CA SER A 81 -7.62 -16.71 10.04
C SER A 81 -8.62 -17.68 10.68
N VAL A 82 -8.15 -18.73 11.36
CA VAL A 82 -9.01 -19.64 12.12
C VAL A 82 -9.63 -18.93 13.33
N SER A 83 -8.81 -18.21 14.11
CA SER A 83 -9.26 -17.54 15.33
C SER A 83 -10.29 -16.44 15.06
N GLU A 84 -10.19 -15.73 13.94
CA GLU A 84 -11.18 -14.72 13.55
C GLU A 84 -12.54 -15.34 13.22
N VAL A 85 -12.56 -16.50 12.55
CA VAL A 85 -13.81 -17.24 12.32
C VAL A 85 -14.40 -17.71 13.64
N VAL A 86 -13.58 -18.28 14.54
CA VAL A 86 -14.03 -18.68 15.89
C VAL A 86 -14.59 -17.51 16.68
N SER A 87 -13.95 -16.34 16.61
CA SER A 87 -14.41 -15.11 17.28
C SER A 87 -15.81 -14.72 16.80
N ARG A 88 -16.05 -14.72 15.47
CA ARG A 88 -17.35 -14.38 14.89
C ARG A 88 -18.45 -15.37 15.26
N ILE A 89 -18.14 -16.67 15.28
CA ILE A 89 -19.09 -17.68 15.77
C ILE A 89 -19.40 -17.42 17.25
N SER A 90 -18.39 -17.06 18.05
CA SER A 90 -18.52 -16.81 19.49
C SER A 90 -19.34 -15.56 19.84
N GLU A 91 -19.54 -14.63 18.89
CA GLU A 91 -20.45 -13.49 19.07
C GLU A 91 -21.92 -13.91 19.16
N LYS A 92 -22.27 -15.05 18.57
CA LYS A 92 -23.66 -15.55 18.50
C LYS A 92 -23.87 -16.85 19.27
N TYR A 93 -22.86 -17.69 19.35
CA TYR A 93 -22.97 -19.04 19.92
C TYR A 93 -21.93 -19.26 21.02
N ASN A 94 -22.25 -20.13 21.98
CA ASN A 94 -21.28 -20.53 23.00
C ASN A 94 -20.37 -21.62 22.45
N VAL A 95 -19.18 -21.23 21.96
CA VAL A 95 -18.21 -22.16 21.37
C VAL A 95 -17.41 -22.86 22.47
N THR A 96 -17.37 -24.20 22.41
CA THR A 96 -16.52 -25.02 23.26
C THR A 96 -15.50 -25.77 22.41
N GLU A 97 -14.21 -25.54 22.63
CA GLU A 97 -13.14 -26.33 21.99
C GLU A 97 -13.19 -27.78 22.51
N SER A 98 -13.34 -28.73 21.60
CA SER A 98 -13.36 -30.15 21.93
C SER A 98 -13.00 -31.00 20.72
N PRO A 99 -12.53 -32.24 20.91
CA PRO A 99 -12.56 -33.23 19.85
C PRO A 99 -14.00 -33.43 19.38
N VAL A 100 -14.19 -33.49 18.06
CA VAL A 100 -15.50 -33.69 17.44
C VAL A 100 -15.41 -34.79 16.38
N ASP A 101 -16.55 -35.38 16.05
CA ASP A 101 -16.65 -36.49 15.11
C ASP A 101 -17.01 -35.95 13.72
N ILE A 102 -16.04 -35.26 13.11
CA ILE A 102 -16.09 -34.78 11.73
C ILE A 102 -14.87 -35.29 10.94
N PRO A 103 -14.96 -35.38 9.61
CA PRO A 103 -13.80 -35.69 8.77
C PRO A 103 -12.68 -34.67 8.97
N LEU A 104 -11.46 -35.15 9.25
CA LEU A 104 -10.28 -34.31 9.39
C LEU A 104 -9.54 -34.22 8.05
N PRO A 105 -9.58 -33.07 7.36
CA PRO A 105 -8.91 -32.93 6.08
C PRO A 105 -7.39 -32.92 6.26
N PRO A 106 -6.62 -33.46 5.30
CA PRO A 106 -5.17 -33.55 5.40
C PRO A 106 -4.50 -32.18 5.18
N ARG A 107 -3.26 -32.05 5.65
CA ARG A 107 -2.32 -30.95 5.31
C ARG A 107 -2.79 -29.53 5.66
N SER A 108 -3.69 -29.38 6.64
CA SER A 108 -4.03 -28.06 7.16
C SER A 108 -2.82 -27.39 7.83
N LEU A 109 -2.68 -26.07 7.65
CA LEU A 109 -1.62 -25.26 8.26
C LEU A 109 -1.97 -24.88 9.70
N SER A 110 -3.26 -24.79 10.00
CA SER A 110 -3.83 -24.54 11.31
C SER A 110 -5.22 -25.17 11.37
N SER A 111 -5.64 -25.60 12.54
CA SER A 111 -6.96 -26.20 12.74
C SER A 111 -7.57 -25.81 14.08
N PHE A 112 -8.90 -25.77 14.10
CA PHE A 112 -9.70 -25.70 15.31
C PHE A 112 -10.87 -26.68 15.17
N THR A 113 -11.22 -27.35 16.25
CA THR A 113 -12.44 -28.18 16.31
C THR A 113 -13.21 -27.86 17.59
N GLY A 114 -14.52 -27.83 17.50
CA GLY A 114 -15.36 -27.56 18.65
C GLY A 114 -16.83 -27.76 18.36
N ALA A 115 -17.64 -27.49 19.38
CA ALA A 115 -19.08 -27.58 19.29
C ALA A 115 -19.73 -26.26 19.70
N ALA A 116 -20.87 -25.95 19.06
CA ALA A 116 -21.70 -24.80 19.33
C ALA A 116 -23.18 -25.19 19.12
N ASP A 117 -24.00 -25.08 20.17
CA ASP A 117 -25.46 -25.34 20.13
C ASP A 117 -25.88 -26.65 19.44
N GLY A 118 -25.13 -27.73 19.69
CA GLY A 118 -25.39 -29.06 19.12
C GLY A 118 -24.87 -29.26 17.70
N ILE A 119 -24.13 -28.30 17.16
CA ILE A 119 -23.37 -28.41 15.91
C ILE A 119 -21.91 -28.68 16.25
N GLU A 120 -21.38 -29.77 15.71
CA GLU A 120 -19.96 -30.08 15.73
C GLU A 120 -19.30 -29.47 14.49
N PHE A 121 -18.17 -28.79 14.65
CA PHE A 121 -17.51 -28.14 13.51
C PHE A 121 -15.99 -28.12 13.62
N GLY A 122 -15.37 -27.96 12.46
CA GLY A 122 -13.94 -27.80 12.30
C GLY A 122 -13.61 -26.72 11.27
N LEU A 123 -12.51 -26.03 11.54
CA LEU A 123 -11.95 -24.97 10.71
C LEU A 123 -10.52 -25.34 10.38
N PHE A 124 -10.17 -25.36 9.09
CA PHE A 124 -8.87 -25.84 8.62
C PHE A 124 -8.28 -24.86 7.61
N ALA A 125 -7.14 -24.25 7.94
CA ALA A 125 -6.50 -23.23 7.10
C ALA A 125 -5.58 -23.84 6.03
N TYR A 126 -5.65 -23.29 4.83
CA TYR A 126 -4.92 -23.71 3.63
C TYR A 126 -4.29 -22.51 2.91
N PRO A 127 -3.15 -22.71 2.23
CA PRO A 127 -2.41 -21.62 1.62
C PRO A 127 -3.06 -21.05 0.35
N ASN A 128 -3.91 -21.79 -0.37
CA ASN A 128 -4.47 -21.38 -1.66
C ASN A 128 -5.71 -22.21 -2.07
N SER A 129 -6.35 -21.80 -3.17
CA SER A 129 -7.56 -22.41 -3.74
C SER A 129 -7.37 -23.89 -4.07
N THR A 130 -6.27 -24.25 -4.74
CA THR A 130 -5.96 -25.64 -5.08
C THR A 130 -5.86 -26.54 -3.84
N ALA A 131 -5.12 -26.12 -2.81
CA ALA A 131 -4.93 -26.92 -1.60
C ALA A 131 -6.22 -27.09 -0.79
N VAL A 132 -7.06 -26.04 -0.72
CA VAL A 132 -8.34 -26.13 0.00
C VAL A 132 -9.37 -26.95 -0.78
N GLU A 133 -9.35 -26.89 -2.10
CA GLU A 133 -10.23 -27.69 -2.96
C GLU A 133 -9.86 -29.19 -2.90
N GLU A 134 -8.58 -29.53 -2.95
CA GLU A 134 -8.11 -30.91 -2.71
C GLU A 134 -8.57 -31.44 -1.34
N ALA A 135 -8.46 -30.61 -0.29
CA ALA A 135 -8.90 -30.96 1.05
C ALA A 135 -10.42 -31.14 1.14
N MET A 136 -11.19 -30.25 0.53
CA MET A 136 -12.65 -30.34 0.46
C MET A 136 -13.09 -31.58 -0.31
N ASN A 137 -12.45 -31.89 -1.44
CA ASN A 137 -12.69 -33.10 -2.22
C ASN A 137 -12.38 -34.37 -1.41
N GLY A 138 -11.35 -34.33 -0.57
CA GLY A 138 -11.05 -35.40 0.39
C GLY A 138 -12.17 -35.61 1.42
N VAL A 139 -12.73 -34.54 1.97
CA VAL A 139 -13.88 -34.59 2.90
C VAL A 139 -15.12 -35.14 2.19
N VAL A 140 -15.44 -34.62 1.01
CA VAL A 140 -16.58 -35.07 0.20
C VAL A 140 -16.43 -36.55 -0.18
N GLY A 141 -15.25 -36.97 -0.62
CA GLY A 141 -14.95 -38.37 -0.91
C GLY A 141 -15.19 -39.27 0.30
N PHE A 142 -14.73 -38.87 1.48
CA PHE A 142 -14.99 -39.59 2.73
C PHE A 142 -16.49 -39.70 3.04
N LEU A 143 -17.27 -38.64 2.86
CA LEU A 143 -18.72 -38.65 3.08
C LEU A 143 -19.43 -39.62 2.12
N ILE A 144 -19.08 -39.58 0.83
CA ILE A 144 -19.64 -40.48 -0.19
C ILE A 144 -19.30 -41.94 0.10
N GLU A 145 -18.04 -42.24 0.44
CA GLU A 145 -17.59 -43.59 0.81
C GLU A 145 -18.34 -44.14 2.04
N ASN A 146 -18.74 -43.25 2.94
CA ASN A 146 -19.56 -43.57 4.11
C ASN A 146 -21.07 -43.46 3.84
N GLY A 147 -21.51 -43.43 2.58
CA GLY A 147 -22.91 -43.55 2.19
C GLY A 147 -23.78 -42.32 2.46
N PHE A 148 -23.17 -41.14 2.64
CA PHE A 148 -23.91 -39.87 2.62
C PHE A 148 -24.27 -39.52 1.18
N GLN A 149 -25.48 -39.01 0.98
CA GLN A 149 -25.95 -38.55 -0.33
C GLN A 149 -26.04 -37.03 -0.33
N GLN A 150 -25.73 -36.41 -1.48
CA GLN A 150 -25.88 -34.97 -1.63
C GLN A 150 -27.37 -34.63 -1.62
N GLY A 151 -27.77 -33.81 -0.66
CA GLY A 151 -29.10 -33.20 -0.61
C GLY A 151 -29.13 -31.92 -1.43
N ASP A 152 -29.96 -30.96 -1.01
CA ASP A 152 -29.97 -29.63 -1.62
C ASP A 152 -28.69 -28.84 -1.25
N GLY A 153 -28.10 -28.17 -2.23
CA GLY A 153 -26.93 -27.30 -2.04
C GLY A 153 -25.66 -28.05 -1.64
N THR A 154 -25.03 -27.63 -0.54
CA THR A 154 -23.76 -28.16 -0.01
C THR A 154 -23.94 -29.16 1.14
N PHE A 155 -25.16 -29.70 1.31
CA PHE A 155 -25.50 -30.63 2.39
C PHE A 155 -25.34 -32.09 1.97
N TRP A 156 -24.79 -32.88 2.89
CA TRP A 156 -24.61 -34.32 2.74
C TRP A 156 -25.36 -35.05 3.85
N GLU A 157 -26.32 -35.89 3.48
CA GLU A 157 -27.28 -36.47 4.43
C GLU A 157 -27.18 -37.99 4.50
N ARG A 158 -27.31 -38.52 5.73
CA ARG A 158 -27.48 -39.94 6.00
C ARG A 158 -28.24 -40.15 7.31
N GLY A 159 -29.43 -40.75 7.23
CA GLY A 159 -30.23 -41.05 8.41
C GLY A 159 -30.61 -39.80 9.20
N ASN A 160 -30.11 -39.68 10.43
CA ASN A 160 -30.36 -38.55 11.33
C ASN A 160 -29.21 -37.53 11.36
N GLU A 161 -28.27 -37.61 10.41
CA GLU A 161 -27.08 -36.75 10.35
C GLU A 161 -27.04 -35.96 9.04
N THR A 162 -26.62 -34.71 9.16
CA THR A 162 -26.35 -33.83 8.02
C THR A 162 -24.99 -33.17 8.20
N TYR A 163 -24.18 -33.19 7.15
CA TYR A 163 -22.91 -32.50 7.07
C TYR A 163 -22.98 -31.33 6.08
N THR A 164 -22.14 -30.33 6.29
CA THR A 164 -21.80 -29.33 5.27
C THR A 164 -20.29 -29.14 5.22
N ALA A 165 -19.78 -28.89 4.02
CA ALA A 165 -18.38 -28.53 3.81
C ALA A 165 -18.32 -27.43 2.73
N PHE A 166 -17.59 -26.36 3.03
CA PHE A 166 -17.28 -25.29 2.08
C PHE A 166 -16.04 -24.54 2.58
N TYR A 167 -15.42 -23.74 1.73
CA TYR A 167 -14.31 -22.89 2.14
C TYR A 167 -14.60 -21.41 1.90
N THR A 168 -13.99 -20.56 2.73
CA THR A 168 -14.01 -19.09 2.60
C THR A 168 -12.58 -18.56 2.62
N TYR A 169 -12.40 -17.33 2.15
CA TYR A 169 -11.10 -16.64 2.20
C TYR A 169 -11.06 -15.71 3.42
N GLU A 170 -10.10 -15.92 4.31
CA GLU A 170 -9.97 -15.24 5.59
C GLU A 170 -8.50 -14.87 5.85
N ARG A 171 -8.22 -13.59 6.09
CA ARG A 171 -6.87 -13.06 6.39
C ARG A 171 -5.76 -13.72 5.57
N TYR A 172 -5.90 -13.72 4.25
CA TYR A 172 -4.89 -14.25 3.33
C TYR A 172 -4.71 -15.78 3.32
N PHE A 173 -5.66 -16.52 3.88
CA PHE A 173 -5.73 -17.99 3.81
C PHE A 173 -7.11 -18.44 3.37
N TYR A 174 -7.21 -19.64 2.81
CA TYR A 174 -8.49 -20.31 2.64
C TYR A 174 -8.80 -21.12 3.89
N VAL A 175 -9.99 -20.97 4.45
CA VAL A 175 -10.45 -21.74 5.62
C VAL A 175 -11.54 -22.69 5.15
N LEU A 176 -11.23 -23.98 5.14
CA LEU A 176 -12.21 -25.05 4.96
C LEU A 176 -12.99 -25.22 6.26
N PHE A 177 -14.30 -25.04 6.14
CA PHE A 177 -15.26 -25.30 7.19
C PHE A 177 -15.92 -26.65 6.95
N VAL A 178 -15.97 -27.47 7.99
CA VAL A 178 -16.69 -28.75 8.00
C VAL A 178 -17.56 -28.76 9.24
N ALA A 179 -18.86 -28.97 9.08
CA ALA A 179 -19.77 -29.10 10.22
C ALA A 179 -20.76 -30.24 10.07
N ARG A 180 -21.23 -30.70 11.23
CA ARG A 180 -22.18 -31.79 11.41
C ARG A 180 -23.23 -31.38 12.42
N THR A 181 -24.47 -31.74 12.13
CA THR A 181 -25.56 -31.76 13.10
C THR A 181 -26.27 -33.11 13.07
N ALA A 182 -26.85 -33.50 14.20
CA ALA A 182 -27.63 -34.73 14.33
C ALA A 182 -28.96 -34.50 15.06
N GLY A 183 -29.95 -35.36 14.77
CA GLY A 183 -31.30 -35.27 15.34
C GLY A 183 -32.25 -34.38 14.53
N GLY A 184 -33.51 -34.29 14.96
CA GLY A 184 -34.57 -33.57 14.22
C GLY A 184 -34.97 -34.24 12.91
N ASP A 185 -35.83 -33.58 12.14
CA ASP A 185 -36.06 -33.92 10.73
C ASP A 185 -35.00 -33.24 9.82
N SER A 186 -35.00 -33.57 8.53
CA SER A 186 -34.01 -33.06 7.56
C SER A 186 -34.09 -31.54 7.39
N GLU A 187 -35.31 -30.97 7.39
CA GLU A 187 -35.52 -29.54 7.21
C GLU A 187 -35.00 -28.75 8.42
N GLU A 188 -35.23 -29.23 9.64
CA GLU A 188 -34.69 -28.63 10.86
C GLU A 188 -33.15 -28.65 10.85
N ARG A 189 -32.53 -29.76 10.42
CA ARG A 189 -31.07 -29.85 10.31
C ARG A 189 -30.50 -28.90 9.27
N ALA A 190 -31.10 -28.83 8.09
CA ALA A 190 -30.68 -27.95 7.01
C ALA A 190 -30.78 -26.47 7.43
N MET A 191 -31.86 -26.09 8.10
CA MET A 191 -32.06 -24.74 8.61
C MET A 191 -31.00 -24.37 9.66
N ARG A 192 -30.75 -25.23 10.65
CA ARG A 192 -29.73 -24.99 11.69
C ARG A 192 -28.32 -24.84 11.10
N LEU A 193 -27.91 -25.74 10.20
CA LEU A 193 -26.61 -25.64 9.55
C LEU A 193 -26.50 -24.41 8.64
N SER A 194 -27.59 -24.02 7.98
CA SER A 194 -27.62 -22.82 7.15
C SER A 194 -27.43 -21.56 8.00
N GLU A 195 -28.17 -21.42 9.10
CA GLU A 195 -28.04 -20.29 10.04
C GLU A 195 -26.63 -20.21 10.64
N PHE A 196 -26.06 -21.36 11.00
CA PHE A 196 -24.68 -21.44 11.47
C PHE A 196 -23.68 -21.03 10.39
N THR A 197 -23.84 -21.51 9.16
CA THR A 197 -23.01 -21.17 8.01
C THR A 197 -23.01 -19.66 7.71
N TRP A 198 -24.17 -18.99 7.81
CA TRP A 198 -24.27 -17.54 7.64
C TRP A 198 -23.53 -16.72 8.69
N SER A 199 -23.20 -17.30 9.85
CA SER A 199 -22.35 -16.66 10.86
C SER A 199 -20.86 -16.68 10.51
N ILE A 200 -20.48 -17.43 9.48
CA ILE A 200 -19.09 -17.70 9.08
C ILE A 200 -18.71 -16.94 7.81
N ILE A 201 -19.62 -16.84 6.85
CA ILE A 201 -19.33 -16.27 5.53
C ILE A 201 -18.96 -14.79 5.64
N THR A 202 -17.75 -14.44 5.20
CA THR A 202 -17.33 -13.05 5.01
C THR A 202 -17.73 -12.55 3.63
N ILE A 203 -18.38 -11.38 3.59
CA ILE A 203 -18.67 -10.70 2.33
C ILE A 203 -17.51 -9.77 2.01
N GLY A 204 -16.67 -10.19 1.06
CA GLY A 204 -15.57 -9.40 0.53
C GLY A 204 -15.03 -9.99 -0.78
N PRO A 205 -14.09 -9.31 -1.45
CA PRO A 205 -13.40 -9.85 -2.60
C PRO A 205 -12.47 -10.98 -2.14
N SER A 206 -12.80 -12.21 -2.52
CA SER A 206 -11.87 -13.33 -2.46
C SER A 206 -10.96 -13.31 -3.69
N PRO A 207 -9.81 -13.99 -3.68
CA PRO A 207 -8.94 -14.12 -4.85
C PRO A 207 -9.70 -14.60 -6.12
N GLY A 208 -10.62 -15.55 -5.97
CA GLY A 208 -11.48 -15.98 -7.08
C GLY A 208 -12.43 -14.89 -7.59
N LYS A 209 -12.91 -13.98 -6.73
CA LYS A 209 -13.68 -12.80 -7.18
C LYS A 209 -12.78 -11.77 -7.88
N VAL A 210 -11.52 -11.62 -7.48
CA VAL A 210 -10.54 -10.79 -8.21
C VAL A 210 -10.42 -11.27 -9.66
N LEU A 211 -10.34 -12.59 -9.87
CA LEU A 211 -10.24 -13.17 -11.21
C LEU A 211 -11.59 -13.25 -11.94
N GLY A 212 -12.72 -13.39 -11.24
CA GLY A 212 -14.03 -13.60 -11.86
C GLY A 212 -14.91 -12.36 -12.02
N LEU A 213 -14.74 -11.33 -11.18
CA LEU A 213 -15.58 -10.12 -11.18
C LEU A 213 -14.78 -8.85 -11.53
N PHE A 214 -13.50 -8.81 -11.18
CA PHE A 214 -12.63 -7.64 -11.38
C PHE A 214 -11.67 -7.81 -12.56
N LEU A 215 -11.84 -8.88 -13.34
CA LEU A 215 -11.15 -9.10 -14.60
C LEU A 215 -12.12 -8.79 -15.75
N PRO A 216 -11.87 -7.75 -16.57
CA PRO A 216 -12.78 -7.35 -17.65
C PRO A 216 -12.67 -8.23 -18.90
N VAL A 217 -11.58 -9.00 -19.01
CA VAL A 217 -11.35 -9.94 -20.11
C VAL A 217 -11.83 -11.34 -19.72
N LYS A 218 -12.34 -12.08 -20.70
CA LYS A 218 -12.68 -13.49 -20.54
C LYS A 218 -11.53 -14.36 -21.02
N VAL A 219 -11.28 -15.44 -20.30
CA VAL A 219 -10.20 -16.37 -20.59
C VAL A 219 -10.79 -17.76 -20.78
N ALA A 220 -10.53 -18.37 -21.94
CA ALA A 220 -10.80 -19.78 -22.17
C ALA A 220 -9.69 -20.61 -21.52
N GLU A 221 -10.02 -21.36 -20.47
CA GLU A 221 -9.05 -22.09 -19.64
C GLU A 221 -8.10 -22.99 -20.45
N GLY A 222 -6.81 -22.97 -20.07
CA GLY A 222 -5.75 -23.77 -20.66
C GLY A 222 -4.54 -23.88 -19.72
N ASN A 223 -3.49 -24.58 -20.16
CA ASN A 223 -2.24 -24.75 -19.39
C ASN A 223 -1.00 -24.62 -20.30
N TRP A 224 -0.85 -23.45 -20.92
CA TRP A 224 0.24 -23.17 -21.87
C TRP A 224 1.56 -22.83 -21.18
N SER A 225 1.50 -22.29 -19.97
CA SER A 225 2.64 -21.76 -19.22
C SER A 225 3.58 -22.90 -18.81
N GLU A 226 3.03 -24.00 -18.27
CA GLU A 226 3.82 -25.17 -17.89
C GLU A 226 4.43 -25.86 -19.11
N GLU A 227 3.70 -25.97 -20.22
CA GLU A 227 4.21 -26.52 -21.48
C GLU A 227 5.41 -25.75 -22.03
N ARG A 228 5.47 -24.44 -21.75
CA ARG A 228 6.59 -23.56 -22.08
C ARG A 228 7.67 -23.46 -21.00
N GLY A 229 7.53 -24.21 -19.92
CA GLY A 229 8.51 -24.30 -18.84
C GLY A 229 8.37 -23.27 -17.73
N LEU A 230 7.27 -22.50 -17.70
CA LEU A 230 6.94 -21.61 -16.59
C LEU A 230 6.09 -22.36 -15.57
N ARG A 231 6.51 -22.35 -14.30
CA ARG A 231 5.72 -22.88 -13.20
C ARG A 231 5.55 -21.84 -12.12
N PHE A 232 4.32 -21.63 -11.66
CA PHE A 232 4.01 -20.69 -10.60
C PHE A 232 3.62 -21.43 -9.33
N SER A 233 3.96 -20.87 -8.17
CA SER A 233 3.51 -21.39 -6.88
C SER A 233 3.43 -20.30 -5.83
N GLY A 234 2.67 -20.55 -4.76
CA GLY A 234 2.47 -19.58 -3.69
C GLY A 234 1.34 -18.57 -3.95
N TYR A 235 0.74 -18.59 -5.15
CA TYR A 235 -0.48 -17.83 -5.43
C TYR A 235 -1.65 -18.35 -4.59
N LEU A 236 -2.58 -17.46 -4.28
CA LEU A 236 -3.86 -17.73 -3.64
C LEU A 236 -4.86 -18.32 -4.62
N ASP A 237 -4.88 -17.82 -5.85
CA ASP A 237 -5.74 -18.29 -6.93
C ASP A 237 -5.13 -17.98 -8.30
N ALA A 238 -5.56 -18.70 -9.33
CA ALA A 238 -5.00 -18.61 -10.66
C ALA A 238 -6.07 -18.78 -11.76
N LEU A 239 -5.90 -18.05 -12.86
CA LEU A 239 -6.66 -18.22 -14.10
C LEU A 239 -5.67 -18.18 -15.26
N GLU A 240 -5.63 -19.25 -16.04
CA GLU A 240 -4.70 -19.40 -17.16
C GLU A 240 -5.45 -19.88 -18.41
N GLY A 241 -5.06 -19.37 -19.57
CA GLY A 241 -5.62 -19.82 -20.84
C GLY A 241 -5.37 -18.83 -21.97
N THR A 242 -6.32 -18.75 -22.90
CA THR A 242 -6.29 -17.79 -24.02
C THR A 242 -7.40 -16.77 -23.85
N VAL A 243 -7.10 -15.48 -24.05
CA VAL A 243 -8.11 -14.42 -24.00
C VAL A 243 -9.11 -14.61 -25.14
N GLU A 244 -10.41 -14.73 -24.80
CA GLU A 244 -11.47 -15.01 -25.75
C GLU A 244 -11.50 -13.96 -26.88
N GLY A 245 -11.48 -14.41 -28.14
CA GLY A 245 -11.50 -13.53 -29.31
C GLY A 245 -10.13 -13.04 -29.78
N THR A 246 -9.03 -13.45 -29.12
CA THR A 246 -7.64 -13.13 -29.49
C THR A 246 -6.77 -14.39 -29.53
N ASN A 247 -5.50 -14.27 -29.94
CA ASN A 247 -4.50 -15.33 -29.79
C ASN A 247 -3.57 -15.10 -28.59
N VAL A 248 -3.90 -14.15 -27.71
CA VAL A 248 -3.09 -13.81 -26.54
C VAL A 248 -3.26 -14.89 -25.48
N SER A 249 -2.15 -15.57 -25.19
CA SER A 249 -2.05 -16.51 -24.07
C SER A 249 -1.84 -15.70 -22.78
N ALA A 250 -2.63 -15.97 -21.76
CA ALA A 250 -2.65 -15.19 -20.52
C ALA A 250 -2.52 -16.09 -19.28
N VAL A 251 -1.85 -15.56 -18.27
CA VAL A 251 -1.76 -16.10 -16.92
C VAL A 251 -2.07 -14.97 -15.95
N PHE A 252 -3.10 -15.15 -15.12
CA PHE A 252 -3.48 -14.24 -14.04
C PHE A 252 -3.32 -14.97 -12.71
N LEU A 253 -2.53 -14.41 -11.80
CA LEU A 253 -2.20 -15.01 -10.52
C LEU A 253 -2.47 -14.00 -9.40
N VAL A 254 -3.27 -14.39 -8.41
CA VAL A 254 -3.53 -13.55 -7.25
C VAL A 254 -2.64 -13.98 -6.11
N TYR A 255 -1.85 -13.07 -5.58
CA TYR A 255 -0.95 -13.26 -4.46
C TYR A 255 -1.41 -12.45 -3.25
N ARG A 256 -0.91 -12.82 -2.07
CA ARG A 256 -1.01 -11.96 -0.89
C ARG A 256 -0.25 -10.65 -1.16
N PRO A 257 -0.58 -9.56 -0.44
CA PRO A 257 0.25 -8.36 -0.47
C PRO A 257 1.73 -8.70 -0.32
N ARG A 258 2.55 -8.14 -1.21
CA ARG A 258 4.01 -8.25 -1.33
C ARG A 258 4.55 -9.55 -1.93
N GLU A 259 3.78 -10.63 -1.97
CA GLU A 259 4.23 -11.91 -2.53
C GLU A 259 4.28 -11.87 -4.08
N GLY A 260 3.36 -11.14 -4.72
CA GLY A 260 3.28 -11.03 -6.17
C GLY A 260 4.44 -10.23 -6.76
N ARG A 261 4.90 -9.20 -6.05
CA ARG A 261 6.06 -8.40 -6.47
C ARG A 261 7.34 -9.21 -6.62
N GLU A 262 7.59 -10.16 -5.74
CA GLU A 262 8.79 -11.01 -5.85
C GLU A 262 8.74 -11.90 -7.08
N VAL A 263 7.54 -12.40 -7.41
CA VAL A 263 7.32 -13.22 -8.61
C VAL A 263 7.45 -12.35 -9.85
N TYR A 264 6.92 -11.13 -9.83
CA TYR A 264 7.09 -10.12 -10.88
C TYR A 264 8.58 -9.86 -11.20
N LEU A 265 9.38 -9.56 -10.17
CA LEU A 265 10.81 -9.28 -10.33
C LEU A 265 11.57 -10.49 -10.87
N GLN A 266 11.25 -11.69 -10.41
CA GLN A 266 11.84 -12.92 -10.96
C GLN A 266 11.49 -13.11 -12.44
N LEU A 267 10.26 -12.79 -12.86
CA LEU A 267 9.87 -12.83 -14.27
C LEU A 267 10.61 -11.79 -15.11
N LYS A 268 10.64 -10.52 -14.69
CA LYS A 268 11.40 -9.44 -15.35
C LYS A 268 12.84 -9.89 -15.59
N GLU A 269 13.50 -10.32 -14.52
CA GLU A 269 14.88 -10.75 -14.59
C GLU A 269 15.07 -11.98 -15.49
N ALA A 270 14.14 -12.93 -15.46
CA ALA A 270 14.21 -14.10 -16.32
C ALA A 270 14.08 -13.75 -17.81
N PHE A 271 13.19 -12.84 -18.18
CA PHE A 271 13.07 -12.37 -19.57
C PHE A 271 14.35 -11.65 -20.03
N LEU A 272 14.85 -10.70 -19.24
CA LEU A 272 16.09 -9.97 -19.54
C LEU A 272 17.30 -10.90 -19.70
N ARG A 273 17.48 -11.87 -18.78
CA ARG A 273 18.55 -12.88 -18.87
C ARG A 273 18.45 -13.77 -20.10
N ASN A 274 17.26 -13.88 -20.71
CA ASN A 274 17.01 -14.69 -21.89
C ASN A 274 17.05 -13.88 -23.20
N SER A 275 17.69 -12.71 -23.19
CA SER A 275 17.87 -11.82 -24.35
C SER A 275 16.56 -11.24 -24.90
N TRP A 276 15.51 -11.14 -24.08
CA TRP A 276 14.36 -10.30 -24.42
C TRP A 276 14.71 -8.83 -24.24
N VAL A 277 14.23 -7.99 -25.14
CA VAL A 277 14.46 -6.55 -25.09
C VAL A 277 13.24 -5.89 -24.47
N GLU A 278 13.45 -5.08 -23.44
CA GLU A 278 12.41 -4.25 -22.86
C GLU A 278 12.12 -3.09 -23.81
N GLU A 279 10.86 -2.97 -24.22
CA GLU A 279 10.39 -1.99 -25.20
C GLU A 279 9.38 -1.04 -24.57
N GLU A 280 9.15 0.08 -25.24
CA GLU A 280 8.27 1.15 -24.75
C GLU A 280 6.80 0.74 -24.79
N TYR A 281 6.30 0.21 -23.67
CA TYR A 281 4.87 0.08 -23.41
C TYR A 281 4.61 0.04 -21.90
N ILE A 282 4.50 1.23 -21.29
CA ILE A 282 4.08 1.38 -19.90
C ILE A 282 2.59 1.72 -19.89
N ASN A 283 1.83 0.85 -19.27
CA ASN A 283 0.46 1.18 -18.92
C ASN A 283 0.49 2.15 -17.73
N THR A 284 -0.25 3.25 -17.81
CA THR A 284 -0.36 4.23 -16.71
C THR A 284 -1.78 4.31 -16.16
N ASN A 285 -2.66 3.43 -16.65
CA ASN A 285 -4.07 3.46 -16.33
C ASN A 285 -4.36 2.79 -14.98
N THR A 286 -5.38 3.31 -14.30
CA THR A 286 -5.98 2.74 -13.10
C THR A 286 -7.45 2.44 -13.35
N ARG A 287 -8.02 1.48 -12.63
CA ARG A 287 -9.43 1.09 -12.77
C ARG A 287 -10.09 1.09 -11.41
N ASP A 288 -10.67 2.22 -11.02
CA ASP A 288 -11.53 2.29 -9.83
C ASP A 288 -12.86 1.54 -10.10
N PRO A 289 -13.41 0.70 -9.19
CA PRO A 289 -12.87 0.22 -7.90
C PRO A 289 -12.07 -1.09 -8.00
N ALA A 290 -11.77 -1.52 -9.21
CA ALA A 290 -11.17 -2.81 -9.52
C ALA A 290 -9.65 -2.89 -9.31
N GLY A 291 -8.98 -1.79 -8.92
CA GLY A 291 -7.57 -1.77 -8.51
C GLY A 291 -6.71 -0.75 -9.25
N HIS A 292 -5.42 -0.71 -8.89
CA HIS A 292 -4.43 0.17 -9.50
C HIS A 292 -3.18 -0.61 -9.91
N LEU A 293 -2.62 -0.20 -11.05
CA LEU A 293 -1.36 -0.76 -11.53
C LEU A 293 -0.23 -0.36 -10.58
N VAL A 294 0.60 -1.33 -10.19
CA VAL A 294 1.79 -1.11 -9.35
C VAL A 294 3.02 -0.93 -10.22
N VAL A 295 3.22 -1.84 -11.17
CA VAL A 295 4.33 -1.81 -12.13
C VAL A 295 3.95 -2.66 -13.35
N SER A 296 4.46 -2.29 -14.52
CA SER A 296 4.34 -3.11 -15.72
C SER A 296 5.57 -2.93 -16.59
N ASP A 297 5.98 -3.99 -17.27
CA ASP A 297 7.05 -3.97 -18.25
C ASP A 297 6.61 -4.78 -19.48
N TYR A 298 7.10 -4.38 -20.65
CA TYR A 298 6.81 -5.02 -21.94
C TYR A 298 8.12 -5.41 -22.62
N PHE A 299 8.14 -6.61 -23.18
CA PHE A 299 9.32 -7.19 -23.80
C PHE A 299 9.02 -7.72 -25.18
N GLU A 300 9.97 -7.56 -26.10
CA GLU A 300 9.89 -8.13 -27.45
C GLU A 300 11.06 -9.04 -27.76
N ALA A 301 10.77 -10.14 -28.43
CA ALA A 301 11.77 -10.98 -29.05
C ALA A 301 11.19 -11.89 -30.14
N ASN A 302 11.97 -12.13 -31.20
CA ASN A 302 11.63 -13.05 -32.29
C ASN A 302 10.24 -12.80 -32.95
N GLY A 303 9.76 -11.56 -32.94
CA GLY A 303 8.44 -11.19 -33.47
C GLY A 303 7.26 -11.53 -32.55
N SER A 304 7.52 -11.79 -31.27
CA SER A 304 6.50 -11.96 -30.23
C SER A 304 6.70 -10.94 -29.12
N GLY A 305 5.59 -10.52 -28.51
CA GLY A 305 5.57 -9.66 -27.34
C GLY A 305 5.26 -10.45 -26.06
N VAL A 306 5.74 -9.92 -24.95
CA VAL A 306 5.40 -10.33 -23.58
C VAL A 306 5.08 -9.10 -22.78
N TYR A 307 3.93 -9.10 -22.12
CA TYR A 307 3.57 -8.06 -21.15
C TYR A 307 3.46 -8.67 -19.76
N ILE A 308 4.11 -8.07 -18.78
CA ILE A 308 3.92 -8.40 -17.36
C ILE A 308 3.41 -7.18 -16.63
N GLU A 309 2.42 -7.36 -15.77
CA GLU A 309 1.97 -6.32 -14.84
C GLU A 309 1.74 -6.89 -13.44
N LEU A 310 1.96 -6.05 -12.45
CA LEU A 310 1.51 -6.25 -11.09
C LEU A 310 0.49 -5.18 -10.77
N ALA A 311 -0.70 -5.58 -10.31
CA ALA A 311 -1.76 -4.69 -9.89
C ALA A 311 -2.16 -4.97 -8.43
N ASP A 312 -2.54 -3.93 -7.70
CA ASP A 312 -3.19 -4.06 -6.38
C ASP A 312 -4.69 -3.99 -6.60
N VAL A 313 -5.37 -5.12 -6.37
CA VAL A 313 -6.81 -5.28 -6.56
C VAL A 313 -7.43 -5.67 -5.24
N ALA A 314 -8.18 -4.74 -4.64
CA ALA A 314 -8.84 -4.93 -3.36
C ALA A 314 -7.91 -5.44 -2.23
N GLY A 315 -6.68 -4.91 -2.17
CA GLY A 315 -5.69 -5.28 -1.15
C GLY A 315 -5.03 -6.63 -1.37
N MET A 316 -5.04 -7.14 -2.61
CA MET A 316 -4.31 -8.33 -3.07
C MET A 316 -3.49 -7.99 -4.31
N GLU A 317 -2.40 -8.70 -4.55
CA GLU A 317 -1.54 -8.45 -5.71
C GLU A 317 -1.90 -9.40 -6.86
N ARG A 318 -2.45 -8.87 -7.95
CA ARG A 318 -2.68 -9.61 -9.20
C ARG A 318 -1.47 -9.45 -10.11
N LEU A 319 -0.76 -10.54 -10.36
CA LEU A 319 0.26 -10.63 -11.40
C LEU A 319 -0.40 -11.10 -12.70
N THR A 320 -0.23 -10.36 -13.78
CA THR A 320 -0.66 -10.76 -15.13
C THR A 320 0.58 -10.98 -15.99
N LEU A 321 0.56 -12.05 -16.79
CA LEU A 321 1.51 -12.32 -17.86
C LEU A 321 0.73 -12.57 -19.15
N LEU A 322 0.97 -11.76 -20.19
CA LEU A 322 0.41 -11.92 -21.52
C LEU A 322 1.53 -12.27 -22.50
N PHE A 323 1.25 -13.19 -23.43
CA PHE A 323 2.15 -13.62 -24.49
C PHE A 323 1.39 -13.70 -25.82
N GLY A 324 1.93 -13.10 -26.89
CA GLY A 324 1.26 -13.03 -28.19
C GLY A 324 1.89 -12.02 -29.13
N ASP A 325 1.12 -11.60 -30.13
CA ASP A 325 1.51 -10.52 -31.05
C ASP A 325 1.37 -9.14 -30.37
N GLU A 326 2.30 -8.23 -30.63
CA GLU A 326 2.36 -6.89 -30.02
C GLU A 326 1.00 -6.16 -30.07
N SER A 327 0.38 -6.11 -31.25
CA SER A 327 -0.88 -5.38 -31.44
C SER A 327 -2.04 -5.99 -30.64
N GLU A 328 -2.10 -7.33 -30.51
CA GLU A 328 -3.14 -8.00 -29.74
C GLU A 328 -2.91 -7.86 -28.23
N ILE A 329 -1.65 -7.88 -27.79
CA ILE A 329 -1.28 -7.60 -26.39
C ILE A 329 -1.69 -6.19 -26.00
N LYS A 330 -1.32 -5.19 -26.80
CA LYS A 330 -1.65 -3.78 -26.52
C LYS A 330 -3.16 -3.55 -26.47
N GLU A 331 -3.92 -4.23 -27.32
CA GLU A 331 -5.38 -4.18 -27.30
C GLU A 331 -5.96 -4.85 -26.05
N THR A 332 -5.43 -6.02 -25.66
CA THR A 332 -5.83 -6.73 -24.45
C THR A 332 -5.55 -5.89 -23.19
N VAL A 333 -4.39 -5.24 -23.11
CA VAL A 333 -4.04 -4.36 -21.99
C VAL A 333 -4.96 -3.13 -21.95
N ARG A 334 -5.36 -2.60 -23.11
CA ARG A 334 -6.37 -1.54 -23.19
C ARG A 334 -7.73 -2.00 -22.63
N GLU A 335 -8.15 -3.23 -22.93
CA GLU A 335 -9.38 -3.81 -22.35
C GLU A 335 -9.25 -4.09 -20.85
N LEU A 336 -8.06 -4.46 -20.36
CA LEU A 336 -7.82 -4.68 -18.93
C LEU A 336 -8.06 -3.42 -18.09
N TRP A 337 -7.77 -2.23 -18.64
CA TRP A 337 -7.77 -0.99 -17.88
C TRP A 337 -8.75 0.09 -18.37
N GLU A 338 -9.39 -0.07 -19.54
CA GLU A 338 -10.46 0.76 -20.11
C GLU A 338 -10.43 2.28 -19.74
N TRP A 339 -9.45 3.08 -20.19
CA TRP A 339 -9.57 4.57 -20.16
C TRP A 339 -8.48 5.37 -20.89
N ASP A 340 -8.70 6.70 -20.94
CA ASP A 340 -7.86 7.73 -21.55
C ASP A 340 -6.47 7.81 -20.89
N ASP A 341 -5.43 7.86 -21.71
CA ASP A 341 -4.03 7.92 -21.29
C ASP A 341 -3.73 9.23 -20.51
N PRO A 342 -3.43 9.18 -19.20
CA PRO A 342 -3.20 10.38 -18.39
C PRO A 342 -1.95 11.14 -18.82
N THR A 343 -1.03 10.50 -19.56
CA THR A 343 0.14 11.17 -20.12
C THR A 343 -0.11 11.83 -21.47
N ALA A 344 -1.31 11.70 -22.06
CA ALA A 344 -1.63 12.27 -23.39
C ALA A 344 -1.49 13.82 -23.45
N SER A 345 -1.49 14.50 -22.30
CA SER A 345 -1.29 15.94 -22.19
C SER A 345 0.16 16.36 -21.89
N LEU A 346 1.08 15.41 -21.67
CA LEU A 346 2.49 15.68 -21.42
C LEU A 346 3.21 15.96 -22.73
N LEU A 347 4.02 17.02 -22.76
CA LEU A 347 4.82 17.38 -23.93
C LEU A 347 6.24 16.83 -23.76
N ALA A 348 6.58 15.79 -24.52
CA ALA A 348 7.94 15.29 -24.65
C ALA A 348 8.76 16.18 -25.61
N GLU A 349 9.15 17.38 -25.16
CA GLU A 349 10.05 18.25 -25.93
C GLU A 349 11.41 18.44 -25.23
N GLY A 350 12.48 17.93 -25.86
CA GLY A 350 13.87 18.29 -25.58
C GLY A 350 14.78 17.16 -25.08
N ASN A 351 16.03 17.52 -24.76
CA ASN A 351 17.08 16.60 -24.31
C ASN A 351 17.17 16.44 -22.77
N GLY A 352 16.17 16.94 -22.02
CA GLY A 352 16.20 17.08 -20.56
C GLY A 352 15.20 16.19 -19.81
N LEU A 353 14.75 16.67 -18.64
CA LEU A 353 13.63 16.09 -17.87
C LEU A 353 12.30 16.29 -18.62
N PRO A 354 11.29 15.43 -18.38
CA PRO A 354 9.96 15.61 -18.95
C PRO A 354 9.31 16.89 -18.42
N ARG A 355 8.53 17.54 -19.30
CA ARG A 355 7.84 18.80 -19.01
C ARG A 355 6.33 18.59 -19.00
N GLY A 356 5.69 19.14 -17.98
CA GLY A 356 4.25 19.06 -17.80
C GLY A 356 3.87 18.87 -16.34
N THR A 357 2.56 18.76 -16.12
CA THR A 357 1.97 18.53 -14.79
C THR A 357 1.63 17.05 -14.65
N PHE A 358 2.33 16.38 -13.74
CA PHE A 358 2.05 15.00 -13.36
C PHE A 358 1.02 14.99 -12.22
N ARG A 359 -0.09 14.29 -12.44
CA ARG A 359 -1.20 14.24 -11.49
C ARG A 359 -1.84 12.85 -11.50
N PRO A 360 -2.25 12.30 -10.35
CA PRO A 360 -3.04 11.08 -10.32
C PRO A 360 -4.30 11.22 -11.20
N ALA A 361 -4.64 10.14 -11.92
CA ALA A 361 -5.90 10.02 -12.64
C ALA A 361 -7.04 9.64 -11.69
N SER A 362 -6.75 8.82 -10.68
CA SER A 362 -7.74 8.44 -9.68
C SER A 362 -8.02 9.55 -8.69
N GLY A 363 -9.28 9.62 -8.24
CA GLY A 363 -9.69 10.46 -7.12
C GLY A 363 -9.17 9.96 -5.78
N ARG A 364 -9.37 10.74 -4.72
CA ARG A 364 -9.08 10.30 -3.35
C ARG A 364 -10.13 9.29 -2.91
N SER A 365 -9.70 8.24 -2.22
CA SER A 365 -10.59 7.17 -1.75
C SER A 365 -11.57 7.58 -0.65
N VAL A 366 -11.37 8.74 -0.02
CA VAL A 366 -12.21 9.26 1.06
C VAL A 366 -12.61 10.69 0.71
N GLU A 367 -13.91 10.97 0.69
CA GLU A 367 -14.42 12.33 0.48
C GLU A 367 -14.16 13.23 1.71
N PRO A 368 -13.92 14.54 1.54
CA PRO A 368 -13.65 15.46 2.65
C PRO A 368 -14.70 15.42 3.78
N GLU A 369 -15.99 15.30 3.46
CA GLU A 369 -17.07 15.23 4.45
C GLU A 369 -17.01 13.95 5.30
N MET A 370 -16.53 12.85 4.71
CA MET A 370 -16.39 11.57 5.42
C MET A 370 -15.28 11.62 6.47
N VAL A 371 -14.22 12.41 6.22
CA VAL A 371 -13.18 12.67 7.24
C VAL A 371 -13.79 13.29 8.49
N ILE A 372 -14.70 14.27 8.31
CA ILE A 372 -15.39 14.94 9.41
C ILE A 372 -16.31 13.97 10.15
N SER A 373 -17.13 13.19 9.44
CA SER A 373 -18.08 12.27 10.07
C SER A 373 -17.36 11.23 10.93
N MET A 374 -16.27 10.64 10.44
CA MET A 374 -15.47 9.66 11.17
C MET A 374 -14.87 10.25 12.45
N VAL A 375 -14.31 11.46 12.38
CA VAL A 375 -13.76 12.14 13.55
C VAL A 375 -14.85 12.51 14.55
N LEU A 376 -16.00 13.00 14.08
CA LEU A 376 -17.13 13.32 14.96
C LEU A 376 -17.71 12.09 15.64
N ASP A 377 -17.82 10.97 14.95
CA ASP A 377 -18.35 9.73 15.52
C ASP A 377 -17.45 9.18 16.62
N ASP A 378 -16.13 9.37 16.50
CA ASP A 378 -15.19 9.08 17.60
C ASP A 378 -15.34 10.07 18.75
N LEU A 379 -15.35 11.38 18.48
CA LEU A 379 -15.45 12.39 19.54
C LEU A 379 -16.78 12.31 20.31
N ARG A 380 -17.88 11.94 19.65
CA ARG A 380 -19.21 11.77 20.28
C ARG A 380 -19.28 10.64 21.29
N LYS A 381 -18.28 9.73 21.33
CA LYS A 381 -18.19 8.69 22.36
C LYS A 381 -17.81 9.28 23.71
N ASP A 382 -17.02 10.36 23.70
CA ASP A 382 -16.41 10.95 24.90
C ASP A 382 -16.93 12.35 25.23
N PHE A 383 -17.50 13.06 24.24
CA PHE A 383 -17.98 14.43 24.37
C PHE A 383 -19.43 14.60 23.92
N ASN A 384 -20.19 15.40 24.68
CA ASN A 384 -21.52 15.82 24.27
C ASN A 384 -21.40 16.98 23.27
N ILE A 385 -21.37 16.65 21.97
CA ILE A 385 -21.17 17.61 20.89
C ILE A 385 -22.51 18.07 20.33
N THR A 386 -22.71 19.39 20.27
CA THR A 386 -23.83 20.03 19.58
C THR A 386 -23.33 20.78 18.35
N THR A 387 -23.98 20.58 17.20
CA THR A 387 -23.73 21.40 16.00
C THR A 387 -24.24 22.81 16.26
N ASP A 388 -23.38 23.81 16.10
CA ASP A 388 -23.71 25.22 16.34
C ASP A 388 -22.79 26.13 15.51
N PHE A 389 -23.22 27.36 15.26
CA PHE A 389 -22.35 28.40 14.73
C PHE A 389 -21.42 28.88 15.84
N VAL A 390 -20.13 28.93 15.55
CA VAL A 390 -19.08 29.31 16.49
C VAL A 390 -18.52 30.68 16.14
N ASP A 391 -18.02 31.39 17.13
CA ASP A 391 -17.44 32.72 16.95
C ASP A 391 -15.95 32.59 16.63
N ILE A 392 -15.67 31.99 15.47
CA ILE A 392 -14.35 31.77 14.86
C ILE A 392 -14.48 32.18 13.38
N PRO A 393 -13.57 33.02 12.83
CA PRO A 393 -13.65 33.47 11.45
C PRO A 393 -13.63 32.32 10.44
N GLU A 394 -14.53 32.36 9.46
CA GLU A 394 -14.55 31.37 8.37
C GLU A 394 -13.33 31.53 7.45
N VAL A 395 -12.81 30.41 6.97
CA VAL A 395 -11.76 30.34 5.94
C VAL A 395 -12.11 29.27 4.91
N PRO A 396 -11.61 29.38 3.66
CA PRO A 396 -11.85 28.37 2.64
C PRO A 396 -11.43 26.98 3.14
N ALA A 397 -12.26 25.97 2.93
CA ALA A 397 -11.99 24.57 3.22
C ALA A 397 -12.78 23.69 2.24
N ALA A 398 -12.30 22.47 1.97
CA ALA A 398 -13.00 21.52 1.09
C ALA A 398 -14.29 21.00 1.76
N ALA A 399 -14.22 20.75 3.06
CA ALA A 399 -15.38 20.51 3.92
C ALA A 399 -15.12 21.14 5.29
N TRP A 400 -16.19 21.48 6.01
CA TRP A 400 -16.07 22.04 7.35
C TRP A 400 -17.22 21.62 8.26
N TYR A 401 -16.96 21.67 9.56
CA TYR A 401 -17.96 21.50 10.61
C TYR A 401 -17.64 22.42 11.77
N SER A 402 -18.68 23.00 12.38
CA SER A 402 -18.58 23.76 13.61
C SER A 402 -19.46 23.17 14.70
N GLY A 403 -18.96 23.19 15.93
CA GLY A 403 -19.68 22.65 17.06
C GLY A 403 -19.22 23.21 18.39
N ARG A 404 -19.97 22.85 19.43
CA ARG A 404 -19.68 23.17 20.83
C ARG A 404 -19.67 21.91 21.67
N THR A 405 -18.82 21.91 22.69
CA THR A 405 -18.86 20.94 23.78
C THR A 405 -18.39 21.62 25.06
N ASP A 406 -19.18 21.52 26.12
CA ASP A 406 -18.95 22.24 27.39
C ASP A 406 -18.68 23.74 27.21
N ASP A 407 -17.50 24.23 27.59
CA ASP A 407 -17.03 25.62 27.45
C ASP A 407 -16.16 25.84 26.20
N VAL A 408 -16.16 24.88 25.27
CA VAL A 408 -15.31 24.87 24.08
C VAL A 408 -16.14 25.06 22.82
N GLU A 409 -15.70 25.98 21.97
CA GLU A 409 -16.15 26.09 20.57
C GLU A 409 -15.07 25.54 19.66
N PHE A 410 -15.45 24.80 18.61
CA PHE A 410 -14.48 24.25 17.69
C PHE A 410 -14.95 24.24 16.24
N MET A 411 -13.98 24.25 15.33
CA MET A 411 -14.16 23.95 13.92
C MET A 411 -13.25 22.81 13.48
N LEU A 412 -13.77 21.97 12.59
CA LEU A 412 -13.04 20.97 11.84
C LEU A 412 -13.04 21.42 10.38
N LEU A 413 -11.86 21.62 9.80
CA LEU A 413 -11.68 22.14 8.44
C LEU A 413 -10.81 21.16 7.65
N VAL A 414 -11.30 20.68 6.51
CA VAL A 414 -10.61 19.66 5.71
C VAL A 414 -9.94 20.31 4.50
N TYR A 415 -8.67 19.98 4.30
CA TYR A 415 -7.81 20.51 3.25
C TYR A 415 -7.20 19.38 2.43
N PRO A 416 -7.09 19.55 1.09
CA PRO A 416 -6.50 18.54 0.24
C PRO A 416 -4.98 18.42 0.47
N ASN A 417 -4.27 19.52 0.75
CA ASN A 417 -2.82 19.49 0.89
C ASN A 417 -2.31 20.59 1.84
N ALA A 418 -1.02 20.51 2.17
CA ALA A 418 -0.38 21.43 3.10
C ALA A 418 -0.43 22.88 2.60
N THR A 419 -0.32 23.11 1.28
CA THR A 419 -0.38 24.46 0.70
C THR A 419 -1.74 25.12 0.92
N ALA A 420 -2.82 24.38 0.66
CA ALA A 420 -4.19 24.85 0.89
C ALA A 420 -4.44 25.14 2.37
N TYR A 421 -3.98 24.26 3.26
CA TYR A 421 -4.06 24.47 4.70
C TYR A 421 -3.27 25.72 5.14
N LEU A 422 -2.00 25.84 4.76
CA LEU A 422 -1.15 26.96 5.18
C LEU A 422 -1.68 28.31 4.65
N THR A 423 -2.23 28.33 3.43
CA THR A 423 -2.89 29.51 2.87
C THR A 423 -4.11 29.92 3.70
N ALA A 424 -4.96 28.95 4.06
CA ALA A 424 -6.12 29.22 4.90
C ALA A 424 -5.73 29.61 6.34
N LEU A 425 -4.64 29.04 6.87
CA LEU A 425 -4.09 29.41 8.18
C LEU A 425 -3.55 30.85 8.18
N ASP A 426 -2.90 31.28 7.09
CA ASP A 426 -2.47 32.66 6.90
C ASP A 426 -3.67 33.61 6.82
N GLU A 427 -4.71 33.26 6.05
CA GLU A 427 -5.96 34.05 5.99
C GLU A 427 -6.66 34.14 7.36
N LEU A 428 -6.75 33.03 8.10
CA LEU A 428 -7.32 33.01 9.45
C LEU A 428 -6.50 33.91 10.39
N THR A 429 -5.18 33.88 10.25
CA THR A 429 -4.27 34.71 11.05
C THR A 429 -4.50 36.19 10.77
N GLU A 430 -4.61 36.59 9.50
CA GLU A 430 -4.90 37.99 9.14
C GLU A 430 -6.24 38.46 9.72
N LYS A 431 -7.28 37.62 9.65
CA LYS A 431 -8.61 37.93 10.22
C LYS A 431 -8.56 38.08 11.74
N LEU A 432 -7.94 37.13 12.45
CA LEU A 432 -7.83 37.18 13.92
C LEU A 432 -7.01 38.40 14.38
N LEU A 433 -5.89 38.70 13.71
CA LEU A 433 -5.11 39.90 14.03
C LEU A 433 -5.90 41.19 13.78
N ALA A 434 -6.74 41.25 12.73
CA ALA A 434 -7.60 42.39 12.46
C ALA A 434 -8.72 42.58 13.51
N GLU A 435 -9.16 41.49 14.14
CA GLU A 435 -10.13 41.49 15.24
C GLU A 435 -9.51 41.80 16.61
N GLY A 436 -8.18 41.94 16.70
CA GLY A 436 -7.47 42.30 17.93
C GLY A 436 -6.93 41.11 18.72
N TRP A 437 -6.93 39.91 18.16
CA TRP A 437 -6.25 38.76 18.76
C TRP A 437 -4.73 38.92 18.68
N GLU A 438 -4.03 38.50 19.73
CA GLU A 438 -2.57 38.49 19.76
C GLU A 438 -2.04 37.06 19.57
N ARG A 439 -1.08 36.88 18.66
CA ARG A 439 -0.38 35.60 18.49
C ARG A 439 0.55 35.33 19.67
N THR A 440 0.43 34.15 20.28
CA THR A 440 1.19 33.78 21.50
C THR A 440 2.17 32.64 21.29
N ASP A 441 2.17 31.96 20.14
CA ASP A 441 3.15 30.93 19.81
C ASP A 441 4.48 31.53 19.31
N ASP A 442 5.56 30.75 19.38
CA ASP A 442 6.91 31.16 18.98
C ASP A 442 7.20 30.98 17.48
N GLY A 443 6.20 30.55 16.70
CA GLY A 443 6.29 30.32 15.27
C GLY A 443 7.15 29.15 14.84
N ARG A 444 7.60 28.27 15.75
CA ARG A 444 8.43 27.12 15.39
C ARG A 444 7.67 25.99 14.73
N GLU A 445 6.41 25.79 15.10
CA GLU A 445 5.56 24.76 14.52
C GLU A 445 4.73 25.37 13.37
N PRO A 446 5.07 25.11 12.10
CA PRO A 446 4.36 25.70 10.97
C PRO A 446 2.90 25.24 10.87
N TYR A 447 2.55 24.10 11.46
CA TYR A 447 1.19 23.54 11.40
C TYR A 447 0.32 23.91 12.60
N ALA A 448 0.81 24.75 13.51
CA ALA A 448 0.08 25.19 14.69
C ALA A 448 0.18 26.70 14.87
N ARG A 449 -0.92 27.34 15.31
CA ARG A 449 -0.90 28.73 15.76
C ARG A 449 -1.77 28.89 16.99
N THR A 450 -1.35 29.73 17.92
CA THR A 450 -2.14 30.04 19.12
C THR A 450 -2.31 31.53 19.24
N PHE A 451 -3.53 31.95 19.53
CA PHE A 451 -3.94 33.33 19.69
C PHE A 451 -4.63 33.52 21.04
N ALA A 452 -4.50 34.70 21.61
CA ALA A 452 -5.22 35.08 22.82
C ALA A 452 -5.87 36.46 22.66
N TRP A 453 -7.08 36.60 23.18
CA TRP A 453 -7.78 37.88 23.29
C TRP A 453 -8.62 37.87 24.56
N ASP A 454 -8.45 38.91 25.39
CA ASP A 454 -9.06 39.01 26.73
C ASP A 454 -8.91 37.71 27.56
N ALA A 455 -10.04 37.03 27.80
CA ALA A 455 -10.14 35.82 28.60
C ALA A 455 -10.16 34.53 27.76
N ASP A 456 -10.05 34.63 26.44
CA ASP A 456 -10.14 33.50 25.51
C ASP A 456 -8.81 33.19 24.83
N MET A 457 -8.71 31.95 24.36
CA MET A 457 -7.60 31.43 23.59
C MET A 457 -8.14 30.65 22.38
N ILE A 458 -7.56 30.89 21.21
CA ILE A 458 -7.78 30.09 20.00
C ILE A 458 -6.51 29.31 19.70
N THR A 459 -6.62 28.00 19.56
CA THR A 459 -5.55 27.14 19.08
C THR A 459 -5.97 26.50 17.77
N VAL A 460 -5.14 26.66 16.75
CA VAL A 460 -5.27 26.01 15.46
C VAL A 460 -4.17 24.96 15.34
N PHE A 461 -4.53 23.75 14.96
CA PHE A 461 -3.57 22.67 14.73
C PHE A 461 -4.04 21.77 13.59
N ALA A 462 -3.15 21.41 12.67
CA ALA A 462 -3.47 20.47 11.61
C ALA A 462 -2.88 19.08 11.83
N GLN A 463 -3.66 18.07 11.46
CA GLN A 463 -3.27 16.67 11.43
C GLN A 463 -3.53 16.08 10.05
N TYR A 464 -2.73 15.08 9.68
CA TYR A 464 -3.08 14.26 8.53
C TYR A 464 -3.97 13.10 8.97
N ARG A 465 -5.14 12.96 8.34
CA ARG A 465 -6.11 11.88 8.59
C ARG A 465 -6.84 11.51 7.31
N TYR A 466 -7.01 10.22 7.07
CA TYR A 466 -7.86 9.68 6.00
C TYR A 466 -7.62 10.40 4.66
N ASN A 467 -6.34 10.50 4.26
CA ASN A 467 -5.93 11.14 3.01
C ASN A 467 -6.06 12.67 2.93
N HIS A 468 -6.29 13.37 4.05
CA HIS A 468 -6.49 14.82 4.10
C HIS A 468 -5.75 15.49 5.25
N TYR A 469 -5.56 16.81 5.14
CA TYR A 469 -5.23 17.65 6.30
C TYR A 469 -6.51 18.09 6.99
N LEU A 470 -6.69 17.69 8.23
CA LEU A 470 -7.74 18.16 9.11
C LEU A 470 -7.16 19.25 10.03
N ALA A 471 -7.55 20.50 9.80
CA ALA A 471 -7.30 21.57 10.75
C ALA A 471 -8.38 21.56 11.83
N ILE A 472 -7.93 21.56 13.08
CA ILE A 472 -8.72 21.60 14.28
C ILE A 472 -8.53 22.99 14.87
N VAL A 473 -9.59 23.79 14.86
CA VAL A 473 -9.61 25.11 15.48
C VAL A 473 -10.40 25.00 16.76
N VAL A 474 -9.80 25.35 17.90
CA VAL A 474 -10.43 25.27 19.22
C VAL A 474 -10.35 26.63 19.89
N LYS A 475 -11.51 27.20 20.21
CA LYS A 475 -11.65 28.39 21.05
C LYS A 475 -12.12 27.96 22.44
N LYS A 476 -11.41 28.39 23.47
CA LYS A 476 -11.77 28.12 24.87
C LYS A 476 -11.33 29.24 25.81
N PRO A 477 -11.93 29.36 27.00
CA PRO A 477 -11.42 30.25 28.04
C PRO A 477 -9.96 29.92 28.39
N ARG A 478 -9.15 30.94 28.65
CA ARG A 478 -7.71 30.84 28.92
C ARG A 478 -7.36 29.97 30.13
N TYR A 479 -8.30 29.80 31.05
CA TYR A 479 -8.19 28.96 32.24
C TYR A 479 -9.07 27.70 32.19
N SER A 480 -9.61 27.36 31.02
CA SER A 480 -10.41 26.15 30.83
C SER A 480 -9.58 24.89 31.08
N THR A 481 -10.15 23.97 31.85
CA THR A 481 -9.59 22.63 32.09
C THR A 481 -10.06 21.60 31.07
N SER A 482 -10.73 22.02 29.98
CA SER A 482 -11.18 21.09 28.95
C SER A 482 -9.99 20.46 28.23
N ASP A 483 -9.99 19.12 28.23
CA ASP A 483 -9.02 18.28 27.53
C ASP A 483 -9.39 18.04 26.05
N PHE A 484 -10.48 18.65 25.56
CA PHE A 484 -11.00 18.43 24.20
C PHE A 484 -9.91 18.57 23.13
N PHE A 485 -9.12 19.65 23.16
CA PHE A 485 -8.01 19.86 22.22
C PHE A 485 -7.01 18.69 22.26
N TRP A 486 -6.55 18.30 23.45
CA TRP A 486 -5.57 17.23 23.61
C TRP A 486 -6.13 15.86 23.27
N HIS A 487 -7.43 15.64 23.48
CA HIS A 487 -8.10 14.42 23.08
C HIS A 487 -8.20 14.31 21.55
N VAL A 488 -8.64 15.38 20.88
CA VAL A 488 -8.68 15.40 19.41
C VAL A 488 -7.26 15.26 18.85
N VAL A 489 -6.27 15.94 19.41
CA VAL A 489 -4.87 15.80 18.97
C VAL A 489 -4.33 14.40 19.24
N GLY A 490 -4.59 13.83 20.41
CA GLY A 490 -4.09 12.51 20.84
C GLY A 490 -4.68 11.32 20.09
N THR A 491 -5.78 11.51 19.36
CA THR A 491 -6.41 10.49 18.50
C THR A 491 -5.95 10.58 17.03
N GLY A 492 -4.99 11.47 16.71
CA GLY A 492 -4.62 11.83 15.33
C GLY A 492 -3.53 11.01 14.67
N GLY A 493 -3.48 11.12 13.33
CA GLY A 493 -2.48 10.45 12.46
C GLY A 493 -1.15 11.20 12.37
N ALA A 494 -0.14 10.53 11.80
CA ALA A 494 1.22 11.05 11.66
C ALA A 494 1.29 12.22 10.66
N SER A 495 1.95 13.31 11.03
CA SER A 495 2.18 14.43 10.11
C SER A 495 3.31 14.13 9.12
N PRO A 496 3.28 14.67 7.88
CA PRO A 496 4.43 14.57 6.97
C PRO A 496 5.74 15.11 7.56
N GLY A 497 5.66 16.09 8.47
CA GLY A 497 6.80 16.59 9.24
C GLY A 497 7.42 15.56 10.18
N GLU A 498 6.60 14.72 10.84
CA GLU A 498 7.05 13.57 11.62
C GLU A 498 7.61 12.47 10.70
N LEU A 499 6.97 12.18 9.57
CA LEU A 499 7.46 11.17 8.60
C LEU A 499 8.84 11.52 8.03
N LEU A 500 9.06 12.80 7.67
CA LEU A 500 10.35 13.30 7.20
C LEU A 500 11.46 13.22 8.25
N SER A 501 11.10 13.18 9.54
CA SER A 501 12.06 13.03 10.64
C SER A 501 12.57 11.59 10.80
N PHE A 502 11.82 10.58 10.33
CA PHE A 502 12.21 9.18 10.42
C PHE A 502 13.28 8.78 9.39
N GLY A 503 13.24 9.33 8.18
CA GLY A 503 14.14 8.93 7.08
C GLY A 503 15.41 9.77 6.91
N LYS A 504 15.78 10.66 7.85
CA LYS A 504 16.80 11.74 7.70
C LYS A 504 16.58 12.72 6.52
N LEU A 505 15.61 12.46 5.64
CA LEU A 505 15.29 13.22 4.43
C LEU A 505 15.10 14.72 4.66
N ARG A 506 14.47 15.12 5.79
CA ARG A 506 14.25 16.53 6.13
C ARG A 506 15.54 17.33 6.26
N ASN A 507 16.58 16.71 6.81
CA ASN A 507 17.85 17.37 7.10
C ASN A 507 18.80 17.29 5.89
N ASP A 508 18.60 16.30 5.03
CA ASP A 508 19.44 16.09 3.86
C ASP A 508 19.00 16.90 2.66
N VAL A 509 17.73 17.26 2.53
CA VAL A 509 17.24 18.08 1.42
C VAL A 509 17.23 19.56 1.80
N ARG A 510 18.16 20.35 1.26
CA ARG A 510 18.20 21.81 1.44
C ARG A 510 17.11 22.48 0.60
N PRO A 511 16.07 23.12 1.19
CA PRO A 511 14.90 23.55 0.44
C PRO A 511 15.19 24.57 -0.66
N TRP A 512 14.82 24.27 -1.90
CA TRP A 512 14.73 25.22 -3.02
C TRP A 512 13.85 24.65 -4.14
N ASN A 513 13.00 25.49 -4.73
CA ASN A 513 12.05 25.06 -5.77
C ASN A 513 12.74 24.95 -7.14
N TRP A 514 13.23 23.75 -7.46
CA TRP A 514 13.96 23.50 -8.70
C TRP A 514 13.10 22.88 -9.78
N THR A 515 12.05 22.13 -9.43
CA THR A 515 11.24 21.43 -10.43
C THR A 515 10.48 22.42 -11.32
N ALA A 516 10.00 23.54 -10.75
CA ALA A 516 9.35 24.61 -11.50
C ALA A 516 10.26 25.25 -12.56
N GLY A 517 11.56 25.40 -12.27
CA GLY A 517 12.53 25.95 -13.22
C GLY A 517 12.83 25.03 -14.40
N GLU A 518 12.61 23.72 -14.23
CA GLU A 518 12.81 22.70 -15.27
C GLU A 518 11.51 22.40 -16.06
N GLY A 519 10.38 22.96 -15.62
CA GLY A 519 9.04 22.69 -16.19
C GLY A 519 8.42 21.38 -15.72
N LEU A 520 8.90 20.84 -14.59
CA LEU A 520 8.40 19.62 -13.96
C LEU A 520 7.45 20.00 -12.81
N GLU A 521 6.15 19.80 -13.03
CA GLU A 521 5.10 20.15 -12.09
C GLU A 521 4.39 18.90 -11.56
N PHE A 522 3.93 18.97 -10.31
CA PHE A 522 3.24 17.87 -9.64
C PHE A 522 1.94 18.41 -9.04
N ASP A 523 0.88 17.60 -9.05
CA ASP A 523 -0.41 17.92 -8.43
C ASP A 523 -0.99 16.67 -7.75
N GLY A 524 -1.96 16.86 -6.86
CA GLY A 524 -2.60 15.79 -6.08
C GLY A 524 -1.83 15.36 -4.82
N TYR A 525 -0.59 15.84 -4.63
CA TYR A 525 0.22 15.56 -3.45
C TYR A 525 -0.35 16.24 -2.19
N ILE A 526 -0.14 15.62 -1.04
CA ILE A 526 -0.45 16.13 0.31
C ILE A 526 0.66 17.08 0.77
N TYR A 527 1.91 16.71 0.53
CA TYR A 527 3.08 17.51 0.92
C TYR A 527 4.22 17.35 -0.10
N LYS A 528 4.99 18.43 -0.32
CA LYS A 528 6.15 18.46 -1.22
C LYS A 528 7.35 19.03 -0.47
N LEU A 529 8.49 18.36 -0.59
CA LEU A 529 9.81 18.85 -0.20
C LEU A 529 10.73 18.74 -1.42
N GLU A 530 11.44 19.81 -1.75
CA GLU A 530 12.36 19.81 -2.87
C GLU A 530 13.62 20.59 -2.54
N GLY A 531 14.75 20.12 -3.05
CA GLY A 531 16.02 20.70 -2.68
C GLY A 531 17.24 19.99 -3.26
N ASN A 532 18.42 20.23 -2.67
CA ASN A 532 19.63 19.44 -2.94
C ASN A 532 19.91 18.48 -1.80
N VAL A 533 20.28 17.25 -2.12
CA VAL A 533 20.73 16.26 -1.13
C VAL A 533 22.12 16.65 -0.63
N SER A 534 22.27 16.73 0.68
CA SER A 534 23.52 16.99 1.42
C SER A 534 24.63 16.02 0.97
N SER A 535 24.28 14.74 0.88
CA SER A 535 25.09 13.64 0.39
C SER A 535 24.98 13.52 -1.13
N GLY A 536 26.09 13.65 -1.85
CA GLY A 536 26.13 13.45 -3.31
C GLY A 536 25.68 14.64 -4.15
N GLY A 537 24.92 15.61 -3.61
CA GLY A 537 24.59 16.86 -4.29
C GLY A 537 23.55 16.76 -5.40
N ALA A 538 22.84 15.61 -5.52
CA ALA A 538 21.75 15.49 -6.47
C ALA A 538 20.60 16.42 -6.09
N ARG A 539 19.83 16.88 -7.10
CA ARG A 539 18.56 17.57 -6.86
C ARG A 539 17.53 16.52 -6.48
N ALA A 540 16.72 16.80 -5.48
CA ALA A 540 15.68 15.91 -4.96
C ALA A 540 14.32 16.58 -4.96
N ALA A 541 13.28 15.83 -5.31
CA ALA A 541 11.90 16.15 -5.02
C ALA A 541 11.29 14.95 -4.28
N VAL A 542 10.66 15.20 -3.14
CA VAL A 542 10.00 14.22 -2.27
C VAL A 542 8.56 14.64 -2.13
N LEU A 543 7.65 13.80 -2.62
CA LEU A 543 6.23 14.08 -2.72
C LEU A 543 5.45 13.03 -1.93
N PHE A 544 4.56 13.47 -1.06
CA PHE A 544 3.69 12.61 -0.28
C PHE A 544 2.32 12.60 -0.93
N TYR A 545 1.82 11.43 -1.28
CA TYR A 545 0.52 11.20 -1.89
C TYR A 545 -0.34 10.32 -0.98
N PRO A 546 -1.68 10.43 -1.09
CA PRO A 546 -2.58 9.41 -0.54
C PRO A 546 -2.17 8.02 -1.06
N TYR A 547 -2.40 6.97 -0.25
CA TYR A 547 -2.10 5.59 -0.65
C TYR A 547 -2.66 5.26 -2.05
N GLY A 548 -1.82 4.69 -2.92
CA GLY A 548 -2.14 4.33 -4.30
C GLY A 548 -1.82 5.44 -5.31
N LEU A 549 -2.10 6.70 -4.97
CA LEU A 549 -1.99 7.82 -5.92
C LEU A 549 -0.55 8.18 -6.31
N GLY A 550 0.41 7.94 -5.40
CA GLY A 550 1.82 8.17 -5.69
C GLY A 550 2.37 7.23 -6.77
N ARG A 551 1.82 6.01 -6.86
CA ARG A 551 2.21 5.00 -7.87
C ARG A 551 1.77 5.40 -9.27
N GLU A 552 0.63 6.07 -9.41
CA GLU A 552 0.18 6.58 -10.71
C GLU A 552 1.14 7.62 -11.26
N VAL A 553 1.52 8.59 -10.42
CA VAL A 553 2.50 9.62 -10.79
C VAL A 553 3.86 9.01 -11.09
N TYR A 554 4.26 7.97 -10.36
CA TYR A 554 5.46 7.19 -10.65
C TYR A 554 5.42 6.57 -12.06
N LEU A 555 4.33 5.90 -12.42
CA LEU A 555 4.16 5.27 -13.73
C LEU A 555 4.16 6.30 -14.86
N GLN A 556 3.50 7.45 -14.65
CA GLN A 556 3.53 8.57 -15.60
C GLN A 556 4.96 9.09 -15.81
N LEU A 557 5.74 9.25 -14.73
CA LEU A 557 7.15 9.63 -14.83
C LEU A 557 7.96 8.57 -15.58
N LYS A 558 7.78 7.28 -15.23
CA LYS A 558 8.44 6.14 -15.87
C LYS A 558 8.22 6.17 -17.38
N LYS A 559 6.95 6.29 -17.80
CA LYS A 559 6.53 6.41 -19.20
C LYS A 559 7.18 7.60 -19.89
N ALA A 560 7.08 8.79 -19.29
CA ALA A 560 7.65 10.00 -19.87
C ALA A 560 9.18 9.92 -20.04
N PHE A 561 9.90 9.25 -19.12
CA PHE A 561 11.33 9.03 -19.29
C PHE A 561 11.65 8.09 -20.45
N LEU A 562 10.93 6.97 -20.58
CA LEU A 562 11.11 6.04 -21.70
C LEU A 562 10.79 6.70 -23.06
N GLU A 563 9.64 7.40 -23.17
CA GLU A 563 9.22 8.15 -24.38
C GLU A 563 10.27 9.19 -24.82
N MET A 564 10.95 9.81 -23.85
CA MET A 564 12.04 10.75 -24.13
C MET A 564 13.37 10.07 -24.45
N GLY A 565 13.43 8.74 -24.58
CA GLY A 565 14.63 7.99 -24.91
C GLY A 565 15.67 7.94 -23.78
N TRP A 566 15.22 8.01 -22.52
CA TRP A 566 16.08 7.63 -21.40
C TRP A 566 16.20 6.10 -21.33
N VAL A 567 17.39 5.60 -20.98
CA VAL A 567 17.62 4.16 -20.88
C VAL A 567 17.46 3.74 -19.42
N GLU A 568 16.50 2.86 -19.14
CA GLU A 568 16.37 2.19 -17.83
C GLU A 568 17.61 1.31 -17.58
N ARG A 569 18.12 1.35 -16.36
CA ARG A 569 19.31 0.61 -15.92
C ARG A 569 19.01 -0.09 -14.62
N ASP A 570 19.55 -1.28 -14.48
CA ASP A 570 19.57 -1.98 -13.21
C ASP A 570 20.26 -1.09 -12.15
N TYR A 571 19.50 -0.79 -11.11
CA TYR A 571 20.04 -0.17 -9.91
C TYR A 571 19.97 -1.19 -8.78
N VAL A 572 21.10 -1.31 -8.08
CA VAL A 572 21.38 -2.21 -6.96
C VAL A 572 20.14 -2.43 -6.08
N GLU A 573 19.88 -3.70 -5.72
CA GLU A 573 18.91 -4.09 -4.68
C GLU A 573 19.09 -3.18 -3.45
N LEU A 574 18.21 -2.21 -3.30
CA LEU A 574 18.15 -1.40 -2.09
C LEU A 574 17.56 -2.29 -0.98
N PRO A 575 18.13 -2.31 0.23
CA PRO A 575 17.63 -3.13 1.31
C PRO A 575 16.14 -2.81 1.53
N SER A 576 15.28 -3.81 1.35
CA SER A 576 13.83 -3.64 1.26
C SER A 576 13.14 -3.35 2.61
N HIS A 577 13.89 -3.01 3.67
CA HIS A 577 13.36 -3.06 5.04
C HIS A 577 13.87 -1.94 5.96
N ASP A 578 13.01 -0.93 6.13
CA ASP A 578 12.74 -0.33 7.45
C ASP A 578 11.32 -0.78 7.84
N GLU A 579 11.05 -1.07 9.12
CA GLU A 579 9.72 -1.49 9.59
C GLU A 579 8.60 -0.53 9.16
N ARG A 580 8.94 0.74 8.91
CA ARG A 580 7.98 1.83 8.61
C ARG A 580 7.96 2.28 7.15
N ARG A 581 9.01 2.02 6.36
CA ARG A 581 9.11 2.35 4.93
C ARG A 581 9.11 1.08 4.11
N ARG A 582 8.20 1.00 3.13
CA ARG A 582 8.13 -0.15 2.22
C ARG A 582 8.31 0.33 0.80
N LEU A 583 9.44 0.00 0.18
CA LEU A 583 9.64 0.25 -1.25
C LEU A 583 8.50 -0.40 -2.04
N ALA A 584 7.84 0.34 -2.93
CA ALA A 584 6.81 -0.18 -3.83
C ALA A 584 7.34 -0.37 -5.26
N ALA A 585 8.07 0.63 -5.80
CA ALA A 585 8.79 0.53 -7.07
C ALA A 585 9.96 1.51 -7.11
N ASN A 586 10.97 1.21 -7.93
CA ASN A 586 12.09 2.11 -8.20
C ASN A 586 12.71 1.80 -9.56
N ASP A 587 13.12 2.86 -10.26
CA ASP A 587 13.81 2.76 -11.55
C ASP A 587 14.93 3.79 -11.61
N LEU A 588 16.03 3.43 -12.28
CA LEU A 588 17.13 4.34 -12.61
C LEU A 588 17.21 4.52 -14.12
N PHE A 589 17.18 5.77 -14.56
CA PHE A 589 17.29 6.16 -15.94
C PHE A 589 18.61 6.88 -16.20
N GLU A 590 19.27 6.58 -17.30
CA GLU A 590 20.52 7.23 -17.73
C GLU A 590 20.39 7.82 -19.14
N LYS A 591 20.80 9.08 -19.31
CA LYS A 591 20.84 9.77 -20.61
C LYS A 591 21.94 10.84 -20.63
N SER A 592 22.81 10.81 -21.65
CA SER A 592 23.82 11.85 -21.91
C SER A 592 24.66 12.25 -20.68
N GLY A 593 25.11 11.29 -19.86
CA GLY A 593 25.93 11.53 -18.66
C GLY A 593 25.16 11.99 -17.42
N LYS A 594 23.85 12.23 -17.56
CA LYS A 594 22.91 12.46 -16.46
C LYS A 594 22.23 11.16 -16.05
N ALA A 595 21.71 11.18 -14.83
CA ALA A 595 20.83 10.13 -14.33
C ALA A 595 19.59 10.72 -13.67
N VAL A 596 18.52 9.95 -13.70
CA VAL A 596 17.32 10.17 -12.90
C VAL A 596 17.05 8.89 -12.12
N TYR A 597 16.79 9.02 -10.82
CA TYR A 597 16.28 7.92 -10.01
C TYR A 597 14.88 8.31 -9.55
N ILE A 598 13.92 7.42 -9.79
CA ILE A 598 12.57 7.55 -9.25
C ILE A 598 12.28 6.38 -8.32
N GLU A 599 11.53 6.65 -7.27
CA GLU A 599 11.12 5.68 -6.28
C GLU A 599 9.73 6.02 -5.80
N VAL A 600 8.92 5.01 -5.53
CA VAL A 600 7.71 5.15 -4.71
C VAL A 600 7.79 4.15 -3.57
N SER A 601 7.61 4.65 -2.35
CA SER A 601 7.58 3.87 -1.11
C SER A 601 6.26 4.10 -0.39
N THR A 602 5.67 3.08 0.23
CA THR A 602 4.48 3.21 1.09
C THR A 602 4.87 3.35 2.56
N TYR A 603 4.23 4.30 3.24
CA TYR A 603 4.34 4.58 4.68
C TYR A 603 2.95 4.65 5.29
N GLY A 604 2.51 3.58 5.96
CA GLY A 604 1.14 3.51 6.48
C GLY A 604 0.10 3.66 5.36
N ASP A 605 -0.68 4.72 5.42
CA ASP A 605 -1.73 5.10 4.47
C ASP A 605 -1.28 6.18 3.44
N MET A 606 0.03 6.37 3.28
CA MET A 606 0.62 7.32 2.33
C MET A 606 1.61 6.63 1.38
N ASP A 607 1.69 7.13 0.16
CA ASP A 607 2.80 6.88 -0.74
C ASP A 607 3.77 8.06 -0.73
N VAL A 608 5.06 7.78 -0.80
CA VAL A 608 6.16 8.74 -0.85
C VAL A 608 6.92 8.52 -2.14
N LEU A 609 6.75 9.45 -3.08
CA LEU A 609 7.46 9.48 -4.34
C LEU A 609 8.73 10.32 -4.21
N ILE A 610 9.87 9.73 -4.54
CA ILE A 610 11.16 10.39 -4.57
C ILE A 610 11.63 10.47 -6.01
N LEU A 611 12.09 11.65 -6.42
CA LEU A 611 12.79 11.87 -7.68
C LEU A 611 14.14 12.50 -7.37
N LEU A 612 15.22 11.89 -7.88
CA LEU A 612 16.57 12.43 -7.83
C LEU A 612 17.07 12.69 -9.25
N TYR A 613 17.72 13.83 -9.46
CA TYR A 613 18.26 14.23 -10.75
C TYR A 613 19.64 14.87 -10.62
N GLY A 614 20.56 14.51 -11.52
CA GLY A 614 21.90 15.08 -11.56
C GLY A 614 22.88 14.26 -12.39
N ASP A 615 24.17 14.43 -12.10
CA ASP A 615 25.22 13.58 -12.68
C ASP A 615 25.09 12.15 -12.14
N LYS A 616 25.43 11.16 -12.97
CA LYS A 616 25.27 9.73 -12.65
C LYS A 616 25.83 9.36 -11.28
N SER A 617 27.04 9.79 -10.94
CA SER A 617 27.66 9.52 -9.64
C SER A 617 26.90 10.17 -8.48
N SER A 618 26.47 11.41 -8.65
CA SER A 618 25.73 12.18 -7.65
C SER A 618 24.40 11.52 -7.30
N VAL A 619 23.65 11.10 -8.33
CA VAL A 619 22.35 10.41 -8.16
C VAL A 619 22.54 9.06 -7.47
N LYS A 620 23.50 8.24 -7.91
CA LYS A 620 23.76 6.92 -7.29
C LYS A 620 24.20 7.04 -5.83
N ILE A 621 25.02 8.03 -5.48
CA ILE A 621 25.43 8.28 -4.08
C ILE A 621 24.24 8.76 -3.25
N SER A 622 23.45 9.70 -3.78
CA SER A 622 22.29 10.26 -3.08
C SER A 622 21.22 9.20 -2.83
N ALA A 623 20.92 8.37 -3.83
CA ALA A 623 19.98 7.26 -3.71
C ALA A 623 20.43 6.25 -2.64
N ARG A 624 21.70 5.84 -2.60
CA ARG A 624 22.22 4.97 -1.52
C ARG A 624 22.09 5.63 -0.14
N ALA A 625 22.48 6.89 -0.02
CA ALA A 625 22.44 7.62 1.25
C ALA A 625 21.01 7.77 1.80
N MET A 626 19.98 7.83 0.96
CA MET A 626 18.57 7.87 1.40
C MET A 626 18.06 6.53 1.97
N TRP A 627 18.84 5.46 1.85
CA TRP A 627 18.53 4.12 2.37
C TRP A 627 19.44 3.71 3.55
N GLU A 628 20.46 4.53 3.90
CA GLU A 628 21.41 4.32 5.01
C GLU A 628 21.13 5.26 6.22
#